data_AF-A0A0P9XQB1-F1
#
_entry.id   AF-A0A0P9XQB1-F1
#
_cell.length_a   1.000
_cell.length_b   1.000
_cell.length_c   1.000
_cell.angle_alpha   90.00
_cell.angle_beta   90.00
_cell.angle_gamma   90.00
#
_symmetry.space_group_name_H-M   'P 1'
#
loop_
_entity.id
_entity.type
_entity.pdbx_description
1 polymer ?
#
loop_
_entity_poly.entity_id
_entity_poly.type
_entity_poly.pdbx_seq_one_letter_code
_entity_poly.pdbx_strand_id
1 'polypeptide(L)'
;MGEEVSEQLEIVPMQIRVIKHVRKIYGCRHCETAPVTADKPAQLIEKSMASPSVLAMLLTTKYVDGLPLHRVEKVLGRHGIDIPRQTLARGVIQCGEHLQPLLNLMRDRLLESRVIHCDETRVQVLKEPDRESSSQSWMWVQTGGPPNQPVILFDYSISRAQEVPTRLLNGYRGYVMTDDYAGYNALGAQTGVERLGCWAHARRSLLKHRKCSPKVKRGVPISR
;
A
#
# COMPACT_ATOMS: atom_id res chain seq x y z
N MET A 1 38.16 -7.62 35.77
CA MET A 1 38.57 -7.62 34.35
C MET A 1 37.32 -7.34 33.55
N GLY A 2 37.34 -6.32 32.69
CA GLY A 2 36.18 -5.87 31.90
C GLY A 2 36.38 -6.21 30.42
N GLU A 3 35.27 -6.39 29.71
CA GLU A 3 35.24 -6.64 28.27
C GLU A 3 34.84 -5.34 27.55
N GLU A 4 35.51 -5.04 26.43
CA GLU A 4 35.17 -3.93 25.56
C GLU A 4 34.75 -4.50 24.20
N VAL A 5 33.48 -4.30 23.84
CA VAL A 5 32.89 -4.79 22.59
C VAL A 5 32.79 -3.64 21.60
N SER A 6 33.24 -3.87 20.36
CA SER A 6 33.00 -2.97 19.23
C SER A 6 32.36 -3.73 18.08
N GLU A 7 31.40 -3.10 17.42
CA GLU A 7 30.69 -3.68 16.27
C GLU A 7 30.96 -2.83 15.03
N GLN A 8 31.14 -3.51 13.90
CA GLN A 8 31.26 -2.88 12.58
C GLN A 8 30.30 -3.55 11.61
N LEU A 9 29.72 -2.75 10.70
CA LEU A 9 28.82 -3.24 9.67
C LEU A 9 29.62 -3.58 8.41
N GLU A 10 29.54 -4.84 7.99
CA GLU A 10 30.00 -5.28 6.67
C GLU A 10 28.81 -5.38 5.73
N ILE A 11 28.95 -4.90 4.49
CA ILE A 11 27.91 -5.00 3.46
C ILE A 11 28.23 -6.18 2.57
N VAL A 12 27.39 -7.22 2.62
CA VAL A 12 27.32 -8.25 1.59
C VAL A 12 26.24 -7.84 0.58
N PRO A 13 26.60 -7.51 -0.68
CA PRO A 13 25.63 -7.07 -1.68
C PRO A 13 24.57 -8.13 -1.99
N MET A 14 23.50 -7.71 -2.67
CA MET A 14 22.42 -8.58 -3.11
C MET A 14 22.95 -9.79 -3.91
N GLN A 15 22.63 -10.99 -3.44
CA GLN A 15 22.93 -12.25 -4.13
C GLN A 15 21.68 -12.78 -4.83
N ILE A 16 21.74 -12.90 -6.16
CA ILE A 16 20.63 -13.37 -6.98
C ILE A 16 20.97 -14.77 -7.52
N ARG A 17 20.06 -15.72 -7.37
CA ARG A 17 20.23 -17.11 -7.79
C ARG A 17 19.18 -17.50 -8.82
N VAL A 18 19.60 -18.23 -9.85
CA VAL A 18 18.70 -18.86 -10.82
C VAL A 18 18.38 -20.27 -10.36
N ILE A 19 17.10 -20.55 -10.09
CA ILE A 19 16.62 -21.88 -9.72
C ILE A 19 16.12 -22.57 -11.00
N LYS A 20 16.81 -23.62 -11.43
CA LYS A 20 16.45 -24.39 -12.63
C LYS A 20 15.74 -25.69 -12.26
N HIS A 21 14.45 -25.77 -12.58
CA HIS A 21 13.68 -27.01 -12.46
C HIS A 21 13.76 -27.81 -13.77
N VAL A 22 14.40 -28.98 -13.73
CA VAL A 22 14.50 -29.89 -14.89
C VAL A 22 13.48 -31.01 -14.71
N ARG A 23 12.51 -31.09 -15.64
CA ARG A 23 11.47 -32.14 -15.66
C ARG A 23 11.78 -33.11 -16.79
N LYS A 24 11.78 -34.40 -16.48
CA LYS A 24 11.92 -35.45 -17.50
C LYS A 24 10.56 -35.74 -18.12
N ILE A 25 10.54 -35.90 -19.43
CA ILE A 25 9.37 -36.27 -20.23
C ILE A 25 9.62 -37.70 -20.71
N TYR A 26 8.68 -38.60 -20.45
CA TYR A 26 8.76 -39.99 -20.86
C TYR A 26 7.63 -40.33 -21.82
N GLY A 27 7.96 -40.85 -22.99
CA GLY A 27 7.01 -41.42 -23.94
C GLY A 27 7.29 -42.90 -24.16
N CYS A 28 6.24 -43.72 -24.22
CA CYS A 28 6.36 -45.10 -24.66
C CYS A 28 6.56 -45.12 -26.18
N ARG A 29 7.61 -45.78 -26.69
CA ARG A 29 7.86 -45.88 -28.14
C ARG A 29 6.93 -46.86 -28.86
N HIS A 30 6.31 -47.77 -28.12
CA HIS A 30 5.46 -48.85 -28.64
C HIS A 30 3.98 -48.62 -28.38
N CYS A 31 3.64 -47.59 -27.60
CA CYS A 31 2.28 -47.27 -27.20
C CYS A 31 1.96 -45.89 -27.75
N GLU A 32 0.82 -45.70 -28.42
CA GLU A 32 0.36 -44.38 -28.90
C GLU A 32 -0.13 -43.46 -27.77
N THR A 33 0.34 -43.66 -26.54
CA THR A 33 -0.01 -42.85 -25.38
C THR A 33 0.77 -41.54 -25.36
N ALA A 34 0.10 -40.47 -24.95
CA ALA A 34 0.72 -39.16 -24.78
C ALA A 34 1.91 -39.21 -23.79
N PRO A 35 3.01 -38.49 -24.06
CA PRO A 35 4.14 -38.43 -23.14
C PRO A 35 3.76 -37.92 -21.76
N VAL A 36 4.22 -38.62 -20.72
CA VAL A 36 3.98 -38.25 -19.33
C VAL A 36 5.14 -37.36 -18.86
N THR A 37 4.80 -36.24 -18.22
CA THR A 37 5.78 -35.31 -17.65
C THR A 37 5.55 -35.20 -16.15
N ALA A 38 6.59 -35.36 -15.34
CA ALA A 38 6.51 -35.18 -13.88
C ALA A 38 5.94 -33.81 -13.52
N ASP A 39 5.20 -33.64 -12.43
CA ASP A 39 4.60 -32.36 -12.08
C ASP A 39 5.64 -31.26 -11.84
N LYS A 40 5.25 -30.01 -12.09
CA LYS A 40 6.07 -28.84 -11.74
C LYS A 40 5.77 -28.42 -10.29
N PRO A 41 6.75 -27.84 -9.58
CA PRO A 41 6.48 -27.18 -8.31
C PRO A 41 5.42 -26.10 -8.48
N ALA A 42 4.55 -25.94 -7.48
CA ALA A 42 3.59 -24.85 -7.45
C ALA A 42 4.33 -23.50 -7.47
N GLN A 43 3.86 -22.58 -8.30
CA GLN A 43 4.37 -21.22 -8.38
C GLN A 43 3.25 -20.24 -8.08
N LEU A 44 3.56 -19.16 -7.36
CA LEU A 44 2.59 -18.10 -7.09
C LEU A 44 2.04 -17.53 -8.39
N ILE A 45 2.94 -17.16 -9.31
CA ILE A 45 2.61 -16.72 -10.66
C ILE A 45 3.10 -17.79 -11.63
N GLU A 46 2.16 -18.37 -12.38
CA GLU A 46 2.47 -19.45 -13.29
C GLU A 46 3.38 -19.02 -14.45
N LYS A 47 4.40 -19.85 -14.73
CA LYS A 47 5.44 -19.59 -15.75
C LYS A 47 6.27 -18.33 -15.50
N SER A 48 6.24 -17.78 -14.28
CA SER A 48 7.05 -16.63 -13.91
C SER A 48 8.53 -17.02 -13.75
N MET A 49 9.42 -16.10 -14.15
CA MET A 49 10.85 -16.21 -13.83
C MET A 49 11.17 -15.75 -12.39
N ALA A 50 10.26 -14.98 -11.77
CA ALA A 50 10.42 -14.47 -10.42
C ALA A 50 9.88 -15.48 -9.40
N SER A 51 10.74 -15.90 -8.47
CA SER A 51 10.34 -16.69 -7.30
C SER A 51 9.51 -15.83 -6.33
N PRO A 52 8.79 -16.45 -5.37
CA PRO A 52 8.10 -15.71 -4.31
C PRO A 52 9.01 -14.72 -3.56
N SER A 53 10.27 -15.08 -3.33
CA SER A 53 11.24 -14.18 -2.67
C SER A 53 11.60 -12.96 -3.53
N VAL A 54 11.73 -13.13 -4.85
CA VAL A 54 11.96 -12.00 -5.76
C VAL A 54 10.75 -11.07 -5.80
N LEU A 55 9.53 -11.64 -5.83
CA LEU A 55 8.29 -10.87 -5.80
C LEU A 55 8.12 -10.12 -4.47
N ALA A 56 8.42 -10.76 -3.33
CA ALA A 56 8.39 -10.12 -2.02
C ALA A 56 9.38 -8.95 -1.96
N MET A 57 10.64 -9.15 -2.37
CA MET A 57 11.64 -8.09 -2.43
C MET A 57 11.17 -6.94 -3.35
N LEU A 58 10.59 -7.25 -4.51
CA LEU A 58 10.10 -6.26 -5.46
C LEU A 58 8.96 -5.40 -4.86
N LEU A 59 8.01 -6.03 -4.16
CA LEU A 59 6.90 -5.33 -3.51
C LEU A 59 7.40 -4.45 -2.36
N THR A 60 8.26 -4.97 -1.49
CA THR A 60 8.87 -4.20 -0.40
C THR A 60 9.66 -3.01 -0.94
N THR A 61 10.56 -3.26 -1.88
CA THR A 61 11.39 -2.21 -2.50
C THR A 61 10.54 -1.13 -3.17
N LYS A 62 9.43 -1.52 -3.79
CA LYS A 62 8.53 -0.58 -4.48
C LYS A 62 7.70 0.25 -3.52
N TYR A 63 7.05 -0.39 -2.55
CA TYR A 63 6.00 0.23 -1.74
C TYR A 63 6.47 0.68 -0.37
N VAL A 64 7.37 -0.06 0.27
CA VAL A 64 7.96 0.31 1.56
C VAL A 64 9.12 1.28 1.36
N ASP A 65 10.05 0.96 0.46
CA ASP A 65 11.24 1.78 0.23
C ASP A 65 11.01 2.90 -0.81
N GLY A 66 9.84 2.90 -1.48
CA GLY A 66 9.45 3.94 -2.43
C GLY A 66 10.28 3.96 -3.73
N LEU A 67 10.91 2.83 -4.12
CA LEU A 67 11.73 2.77 -5.31
C LEU A 67 10.90 2.44 -6.56
N PRO A 68 10.84 3.32 -7.58
CA PRO A 68 10.10 3.06 -8.81
C PRO A 68 10.75 1.92 -9.60
N LEU A 69 9.92 1.18 -10.35
CA LEU A 69 10.33 -0.04 -11.05
C LEU A 69 11.48 0.16 -12.06
N HIS A 70 11.58 1.33 -12.69
CA HIS A 70 12.70 1.63 -13.58
C HIS A 70 14.05 1.75 -12.84
N ARG A 71 14.04 2.12 -11.56
CA ARG A 71 15.24 2.12 -10.72
C ARG A 71 15.58 0.71 -10.25
N VAL A 72 14.57 -0.11 -9.95
CA VAL A 72 14.76 -1.54 -9.64
C VAL A 72 15.37 -2.28 -10.82
N GLU A 73 14.87 -2.06 -12.04
CA GLU A 73 15.44 -2.59 -13.29
C GLU A 73 16.93 -2.24 -13.42
N LYS A 74 17.30 -0.98 -13.20
CA LYS A 74 18.71 -0.55 -13.22
C LYS A 74 19.56 -1.20 -12.12
N VAL A 75 19.00 -1.39 -10.92
CA VAL A 75 19.68 -2.08 -9.82
C VAL A 75 19.98 -3.53 -10.24
N LEU A 76 18.98 -4.25 -10.72
CA LEU A 76 19.14 -5.63 -11.19
C LEU A 76 20.14 -5.73 -12.35
N GLY A 77 20.09 -4.78 -13.29
CA GLY A 77 21.04 -4.69 -14.39
C GLY A 77 22.50 -4.54 -13.94
N ARG A 78 22.77 -3.78 -12.86
CA ARG A 78 24.12 -3.71 -12.26
C ARG A 78 24.60 -5.03 -11.66
N HIS A 79 23.68 -5.93 -11.34
CA HIS A 79 23.97 -7.30 -10.89
C HIS A 79 23.95 -8.32 -12.04
N GLY A 80 23.96 -7.86 -13.30
CA GLY A 80 23.97 -8.73 -14.49
C GLY A 80 22.62 -9.40 -14.77
N ILE A 81 21.54 -8.92 -14.15
CA ILE A 81 20.19 -9.47 -14.31
C ILE A 81 19.35 -8.53 -15.17
N ASP A 82 19.12 -8.93 -16.41
CA ASP A 82 18.28 -8.20 -17.35
C ASP A 82 16.82 -8.62 -17.23
N ILE A 83 16.02 -7.82 -16.51
CA ILE A 83 14.58 -8.00 -16.39
C ILE A 83 13.90 -6.70 -16.80
N PRO A 84 13.15 -6.69 -17.92
CA PRO A 84 12.46 -5.51 -18.38
C PRO A 84 11.47 -4.96 -17.34
N ARG A 85 11.37 -3.64 -17.24
CA ARG A 85 10.40 -2.95 -16.37
C ARG A 85 8.97 -3.45 -16.54
N GLN A 86 8.57 -3.80 -17.76
CA GLN A 86 7.24 -4.35 -18.05
C GLN A 86 7.01 -5.69 -17.36
N THR A 87 8.03 -6.55 -17.31
CA THR A 87 7.98 -7.83 -16.59
C THR A 87 7.84 -7.61 -15.09
N LEU A 88 8.61 -6.67 -14.51
CA LEU A 88 8.47 -6.29 -13.11
C LEU A 88 7.07 -5.74 -12.80
N ALA A 89 6.54 -4.87 -13.65
CA ALA A 89 5.21 -4.29 -13.49
C ALA A 89 4.11 -5.36 -13.54
N ARG A 90 4.21 -6.31 -14.49
CA ARG A 90 3.30 -7.45 -14.57
C ARG A 90 3.33 -8.29 -13.28
N GLY A 91 4.53 -8.57 -12.77
CA GLY A 91 4.71 -9.29 -11.51
C GLY A 91 4.01 -8.61 -10.33
N VAL A 92 4.13 -7.28 -10.21
CA VAL A 92 3.45 -6.49 -9.17
C VAL A 92 1.93 -6.59 -9.30
N ILE A 93 1.38 -6.44 -10.51
CA ILE A 93 -0.07 -6.50 -10.76
C ILE A 93 -0.62 -7.88 -10.37
N GLN A 94 0.01 -8.95 -10.85
CA GLN A 94 -0.41 -10.32 -10.56
C GLN A 94 -0.29 -10.64 -9.06
N CYS A 95 0.74 -10.14 -8.37
CA CYS A 95 0.79 -10.27 -6.91
C CYS A 95 -0.41 -9.60 -6.24
N GLY A 96 -0.84 -8.43 -6.72
CA GLY A 96 -2.05 -7.78 -6.23
C GLY A 96 -3.29 -8.66 -6.36
N GLU A 97 -3.47 -9.31 -7.52
CA GLU A 97 -4.58 -10.24 -7.77
C GLU A 97 -4.53 -11.43 -6.79
N HIS A 98 -3.35 -12.03 -6.60
CA HIS A 98 -3.19 -13.17 -5.68
C HIS A 98 -3.35 -12.79 -4.20
N LEU A 99 -3.11 -11.53 -3.84
CA LEU A 99 -3.27 -11.02 -2.46
C LEU A 99 -4.70 -10.56 -2.17
N GLN A 100 -5.62 -10.58 -3.15
CA GLN A 100 -7.00 -10.15 -2.95
C GLN A 100 -7.72 -10.85 -1.77
N PRO A 101 -7.56 -12.16 -1.51
CA PRO A 101 -8.18 -12.80 -0.35
C PRO A 101 -7.70 -12.22 0.98
N LEU A 102 -6.41 -11.85 1.06
CA LEU A 102 -5.85 -11.20 2.25
C LEU A 102 -6.42 -9.79 2.42
N LEU A 103 -6.54 -9.03 1.32
CA LEU A 103 -7.16 -7.71 1.32
C LEU A 103 -8.61 -7.77 1.80
N ASN A 104 -9.38 -8.79 1.36
CA ASN A 104 -10.75 -9.00 1.82
C ASN A 104 -10.80 -9.27 3.33
N LEU A 105 -9.94 -10.17 3.84
CA LEU A 105 -9.87 -10.45 5.27
C LEU A 105 -9.48 -9.19 6.07
N MET A 106 -8.53 -8.39 5.58
CA MET A 106 -8.17 -7.12 6.21
C MET A 106 -9.36 -6.15 6.21
N ARG A 107 -10.15 -6.09 5.13
CA ARG A 107 -11.38 -5.27 5.08
C ARG A 107 -12.37 -5.70 6.15
N ASP A 108 -12.61 -7.00 6.30
CA ASP A 108 -13.51 -7.53 7.33
C ASP A 108 -13.04 -7.11 8.74
N ARG A 109 -11.75 -7.30 9.04
CA ARG A 109 -11.17 -6.90 10.34
C ARG A 109 -11.17 -5.39 10.57
N LEU A 110 -11.01 -4.59 9.53
CA LEU A 110 -11.13 -3.14 9.63
C LEU A 110 -12.55 -2.77 10.06
N LEU A 111 -13.58 -3.35 9.45
CA LEU A 111 -14.98 -3.05 9.73
C LEU A 111 -15.46 -3.54 11.11
N GLU A 112 -14.76 -4.51 11.71
CA GLU A 112 -14.97 -4.91 13.11
C GLU A 112 -14.41 -3.90 14.13
N SER A 113 -13.63 -2.91 13.69
CA SER A 113 -12.99 -1.94 14.59
C SER A 113 -14.02 -1.07 15.28
N ARG A 114 -13.84 -0.79 16.57
CA ARG A 114 -14.70 0.17 17.27
C ARG A 114 -14.53 1.60 16.75
N VAL A 115 -13.30 1.94 16.35
CA VAL A 115 -12.93 3.26 15.83
C VAL A 115 -12.17 3.05 14.54
N ILE A 116 -12.60 3.73 13.48
CA ILE A 116 -11.88 3.82 12.21
C ILE A 116 -11.45 5.26 12.01
N HIS A 117 -10.18 5.47 11.66
CA HIS A 117 -9.74 6.74 11.11
C HIS A 117 -9.83 6.68 9.60
N CYS A 118 -10.32 7.74 8.97
CA CYS A 118 -10.37 7.87 7.53
C CYS A 118 -9.83 9.23 7.11
N ASP A 119 -8.99 9.23 6.09
CA ASP A 119 -8.40 10.43 5.49
C ASP A 119 -8.22 10.20 3.98
N GLU A 120 -8.05 11.27 3.22
CA GLU A 120 -7.86 11.19 1.79
C GLU A 120 -6.75 12.11 1.30
N THR A 121 -5.84 11.55 0.52
CA THR A 121 -4.73 12.28 -0.06
C THR A 121 -4.92 12.42 -1.55
N ARG A 122 -4.78 13.66 -2.02
CA ARG A 122 -4.86 14.01 -3.43
C ARG A 122 -3.64 13.47 -4.19
N VAL A 123 -3.89 12.83 -5.33
CA VAL A 123 -2.89 12.28 -6.23
C VAL A 123 -3.21 12.64 -7.69
N GLN A 124 -2.20 12.61 -8.54
CA GLN A 124 -2.35 12.67 -10.00
C GLN A 124 -1.89 11.35 -10.58
N VAL A 125 -2.75 10.72 -11.38
CA VAL A 125 -2.46 9.43 -12.00
C VAL A 125 -2.26 9.65 -13.49
N LEU A 126 -1.13 9.14 -14.00
CA LEU A 126 -0.82 9.22 -15.42
C LEU A 126 -1.62 8.17 -16.18
N LYS A 127 -2.11 8.54 -17.37
CA LYS A 127 -2.83 7.64 -18.29
C LYS A 127 -4.09 7.02 -17.71
N GLU A 128 -4.81 7.77 -16.88
CA GLU A 128 -6.19 7.42 -16.57
C GLU A 128 -7.04 7.45 -17.86
N PRO A 129 -7.89 6.44 -18.11
CA PRO A 129 -8.81 6.48 -19.23
C PRO A 129 -9.68 7.75 -19.18
N ASP A 130 -9.79 8.43 -20.33
CA ASP A 130 -10.67 9.59 -20.53
C ASP A 130 -10.42 10.77 -19.58
N ARG A 131 -9.22 10.87 -18.99
CA ARG A 131 -8.85 11.93 -18.06
C ARG A 131 -7.46 12.50 -18.36
N GLU A 132 -7.32 13.81 -18.21
CA GLU A 132 -6.01 14.46 -18.33
C GLU A 132 -5.09 14.06 -17.17
N SER A 133 -3.78 13.99 -17.41
CA SER A 133 -2.78 13.70 -16.36
C SER A 133 -2.72 14.74 -15.24
N SER A 134 -3.24 15.95 -15.49
CA SER A 134 -3.38 17.04 -14.53
C SER A 134 -4.57 16.83 -13.57
N SER A 135 -5.50 15.94 -13.92
CA SER A 135 -6.72 15.67 -13.16
C SER A 135 -6.41 15.17 -11.77
N GLN A 136 -7.24 15.59 -10.80
CA GLN A 136 -7.09 15.17 -9.42
C GLN A 136 -7.86 13.88 -9.18
N SER A 137 -7.17 12.93 -8.56
CA SER A 137 -7.71 11.68 -8.06
C SER A 137 -7.32 11.55 -6.59
N TRP A 138 -7.81 10.54 -5.89
CA TRP A 138 -7.66 10.42 -4.44
C TRP A 138 -7.27 9.01 -4.03
N MET A 139 -6.35 8.95 -3.07
CA MET A 139 -6.07 7.76 -2.29
C MET A 139 -6.74 7.92 -0.94
N TRP A 140 -7.76 7.10 -0.68
CA TRP A 140 -8.47 7.05 0.58
C TRP A 140 -7.75 6.06 1.49
N VAL A 141 -7.44 6.50 2.71
CA VAL A 141 -6.72 5.69 3.70
C VAL A 141 -7.65 5.44 4.86
N GLN A 142 -7.84 4.17 5.21
CA GLN A 142 -8.56 3.80 6.42
C GLN A 142 -7.62 3.06 7.36
N THR A 143 -7.70 3.37 8.65
CA THR A 143 -6.97 2.62 9.67
C THR A 143 -7.85 2.30 10.87
N GLY A 144 -7.65 1.11 11.41
CA GLY A 144 -8.36 0.57 12.56
C GLY A 144 -7.63 -0.66 13.11
N GLY A 145 -8.37 -1.57 13.73
CA GLY A 145 -7.84 -2.76 14.40
C GLY A 145 -7.40 -2.47 15.84
N PRO A 146 -7.09 -3.53 16.61
CA PRO A 146 -6.59 -3.38 17.98
C PRO A 146 -5.16 -2.80 17.97
N PRO A 147 -4.68 -2.21 19.09
CA PRO A 147 -3.40 -1.47 19.14
C PRO A 147 -2.17 -2.22 18.61
N ASN A 148 -2.14 -3.55 18.74
CA ASN A 148 -1.01 -4.38 18.31
C ASN A 148 -1.22 -5.05 16.94
N GLN A 149 -2.37 -4.84 16.29
CA GLN A 149 -2.69 -5.40 14.97
C GLN A 149 -3.42 -4.34 14.13
N PRO A 150 -2.74 -3.22 13.80
CA PRO A 150 -3.36 -2.18 13.00
C PRO A 150 -3.66 -2.71 11.60
N VAL A 151 -4.85 -2.40 11.10
CA VAL A 151 -5.23 -2.64 9.72
C VAL A 151 -5.19 -1.31 9.00
N ILE A 152 -4.39 -1.21 7.94
CA ILE A 152 -4.28 -0.01 7.11
C ILE A 152 -4.64 -0.40 5.69
N LEU A 153 -5.69 0.23 5.16
CA LEU A 153 -6.18 0.00 3.80
C LEU A 153 -6.13 1.27 2.98
N PHE A 154 -5.82 1.09 1.70
CA PHE A 154 -5.70 2.16 0.71
C PHE A 154 -6.66 1.85 -0.44
N ASP A 155 -7.54 2.80 -0.76
CA ASP A 155 -8.47 2.71 -1.87
C ASP A 155 -8.29 3.87 -2.83
N TYR A 156 -8.08 3.52 -4.09
CA TYR A 156 -8.07 4.48 -5.16
C TYR A 156 -9.48 4.90 -5.56
N SER A 157 -9.68 6.21 -5.78
CA SER A 157 -10.89 6.74 -6.40
C SER A 157 -10.61 7.99 -7.22
N ILE A 158 -11.31 8.12 -8.35
CA ILE A 158 -11.31 9.34 -9.17
C ILE A 158 -12.19 10.46 -8.59
N SER A 159 -12.90 10.18 -7.49
CA SER A 159 -13.83 11.07 -6.80
C SER A 159 -13.41 11.28 -5.36
N ARG A 160 -13.63 12.51 -4.87
CA ARG A 160 -13.57 12.87 -3.44
C ARG A 160 -14.95 12.92 -2.79
N ALA A 161 -16.02 12.71 -3.55
CA ALA A 161 -17.36 12.98 -3.08
C ALA A 161 -17.87 11.89 -2.11
N GLN A 162 -18.97 12.22 -1.45
CA GLN A 162 -19.51 11.50 -0.29
C GLN A 162 -19.86 10.03 -0.57
N GLU A 163 -20.08 9.66 -1.84
CA GLU A 163 -20.34 8.28 -2.24
C GLU A 163 -19.16 7.35 -1.94
N VAL A 164 -17.94 7.87 -1.94
CA VAL A 164 -16.73 7.05 -1.74
C VAL A 164 -16.63 6.54 -0.29
N PRO A 165 -16.59 7.39 0.76
CA PRO A 165 -16.53 6.90 2.13
C PRO A 165 -17.77 6.11 2.52
N THR A 166 -18.94 6.45 1.97
CA THR A 166 -20.20 5.69 2.15
C THR A 166 -20.07 4.26 1.60
N ARG A 167 -19.47 4.08 0.41
CA ARG A 167 -19.21 2.77 -0.17
C ARG A 167 -18.15 1.99 0.60
N LEU A 168 -17.05 2.65 0.99
CA LEU A 168 -15.91 2.01 1.66
C LEU A 168 -16.24 1.50 3.06
N LEU A 169 -17.13 2.19 3.77
CA LEU A 169 -17.57 1.87 5.14
C LEU A 169 -19.02 1.39 5.17
N ASN A 170 -19.50 0.79 4.07
CA ASN A 170 -20.86 0.26 4.00
C ASN A 170 -21.09 -0.79 5.10
N GLY A 171 -22.18 -0.65 5.85
CA GLY A 171 -22.55 -1.55 6.94
C GLY A 171 -21.77 -1.35 8.24
N TYR A 172 -20.78 -0.43 8.26
CA TYR A 172 -20.02 -0.13 9.46
C TYR A 172 -20.89 0.51 10.55
N ARG A 173 -20.62 0.15 11.81
CA ARG A 173 -21.22 0.77 12.99
C ARG A 173 -20.13 1.00 14.04
N GLY A 174 -20.04 2.22 14.55
CA GLY A 174 -18.99 2.62 15.47
C GLY A 174 -18.60 4.07 15.25
N TYR A 175 -17.36 4.40 15.62
CA TYR A 175 -16.84 5.76 15.53
C TYR A 175 -15.97 5.93 14.29
N VAL A 176 -16.12 7.04 13.57
CA VAL A 176 -15.29 7.39 12.42
C VAL A 176 -14.60 8.72 12.68
N MET A 177 -13.27 8.71 12.83
CA MET A 177 -12.48 9.92 13.01
C MET A 177 -11.96 10.44 11.67
N THR A 178 -12.28 11.68 11.34
CA THR A 178 -11.86 12.34 10.08
C THR A 178 -11.36 13.76 10.34
N ASP A 179 -10.93 14.45 9.28
CA ASP A 179 -10.58 15.87 9.31
C ASP A 179 -11.81 16.82 9.31
N ASP A 180 -13.01 16.27 9.49
CA ASP A 180 -14.31 16.95 9.39
C ASP A 180 -14.66 17.46 7.97
N TYR A 181 -14.04 16.88 6.92
CA TYR A 181 -14.46 17.14 5.55
C TYR A 181 -15.94 16.78 5.33
N ALA A 182 -16.67 17.68 4.67
CA ALA A 182 -18.10 17.53 4.40
C ALA A 182 -18.47 16.26 3.61
N GLY A 183 -17.53 15.67 2.87
CA GLY A 183 -17.74 14.38 2.19
C GLY A 183 -18.09 13.23 3.13
N TYR A 184 -17.78 13.35 4.43
CA TYR A 184 -18.15 12.36 5.44
C TYR A 184 -19.54 12.59 6.06
N ASN A 185 -20.26 13.65 5.70
CA ASN A 185 -21.55 13.99 6.32
C ASN A 185 -22.60 12.91 6.07
N ALA A 186 -22.71 12.41 4.83
CA ALA A 186 -23.66 11.35 4.49
C ALA A 186 -23.39 10.05 5.26
N LEU A 187 -22.11 9.71 5.46
CA LEU A 187 -21.71 8.57 6.28
C LEU A 187 -22.12 8.77 7.76
N GLY A 188 -21.89 9.96 8.31
CA GLY A 188 -22.27 10.29 9.69
C GLY A 188 -23.76 10.36 9.95
N ALA A 189 -24.58 10.53 8.91
CA ALA A 189 -26.04 10.49 9.02
C ALA A 189 -26.58 9.05 9.11
N GLN A 190 -25.76 8.03 8.86
CA GLN A 190 -26.19 6.63 8.93
C GLN A 190 -26.37 6.18 10.38
N THR A 191 -27.42 5.40 10.63
CA THR A 191 -27.71 4.88 11.96
C THR A 191 -26.58 3.99 12.48
N GLY A 192 -26.06 4.31 13.66
CA GLY A 192 -24.99 3.56 14.31
C GLY A 192 -23.57 4.03 13.95
N VAL A 193 -23.44 5.11 13.18
CA VAL A 193 -22.15 5.76 12.91
C VAL A 193 -22.06 7.08 13.68
N GLU A 194 -21.00 7.26 14.45
CA GLU A 194 -20.71 8.52 15.14
C GLU A 194 -19.42 9.14 14.60
N ARG A 195 -19.47 10.40 14.16
CA ARG A 195 -18.29 11.08 13.64
C ARG A 195 -17.49 11.73 14.75
N LEU A 196 -16.17 11.58 14.67
CA LEU A 196 -15.20 12.23 15.56
C LEU A 196 -14.32 13.19 14.77
N GLY A 197 -14.02 14.35 15.35
CA GLY A 197 -13.05 15.30 14.79
C GLY A 197 -11.61 14.94 15.15
N CYS A 198 -10.71 14.98 14.18
CA CYS A 198 -9.28 14.75 14.40
C CYS A 198 -8.59 15.98 15.01
N TRP A 199 -8.12 15.87 16.26
CA TRP A 199 -7.39 16.95 16.95
C TRP A 199 -6.09 17.36 16.25
N ALA A 200 -5.42 16.44 15.54
CA ALA A 200 -4.24 16.77 14.77
C ALA A 200 -4.57 17.72 13.60
N HIS A 201 -5.70 17.51 12.92
CA HIS A 201 -6.19 18.38 11.87
C HIS A 201 -6.66 19.74 12.41
N ALA A 202 -7.39 19.75 13.53
CA ALA A 202 -7.78 20.98 14.22
C ALA A 202 -6.55 21.82 14.59
N ARG A 203 -5.54 21.22 15.23
CA ARG A 203 -4.27 21.88 15.58
C ARG A 203 -3.52 22.40 14.35
N ARG A 204 -3.42 21.60 13.28
CA ARG A 204 -2.74 22.00 12.04
C ARG A 204 -3.41 23.24 11.44
N SER A 205 -4.74 23.28 11.43
CA SER A 205 -5.51 24.43 10.96
C SER A 205 -5.23 25.67 11.83
N LEU A 206 -5.32 25.55 13.16
CA LEU A 206 -5.03 26.67 14.08
C LEU A 206 -3.61 27.24 13.89
N LEU A 207 -2.60 26.39 13.72
CA LEU A 207 -1.22 26.82 13.49
C LEU A 207 -1.03 27.52 12.14
N LYS A 208 -1.73 27.10 11.09
CA LYS A 208 -1.73 27.79 9.79
C LYS A 208 -2.32 29.19 9.92
N HIS A 209 -3.48 29.32 10.56
CA HIS A 209 -4.13 30.61 10.77
C HIS A 209 -3.26 31.55 11.62
N ARG A 210 -2.63 31.07 12.69
CA ARG A 210 -1.71 31.89 13.52
C ARG A 210 -0.53 32.46 12.73
N LYS A 211 -0.03 31.76 11.71
CA LYS A 211 1.06 32.26 10.85
C LYS A 211 0.59 33.35 9.88
N CYS A 212 -0.68 33.32 9.47
CA CYS A 212 -1.30 34.29 8.58
C CYS A 212 -1.89 35.50 9.32
N SER A 213 -2.13 35.39 10.64
CA SER A 213 -2.58 36.52 11.45
C SER A 213 -1.50 37.61 11.52
N PRO A 214 -1.86 38.90 11.35
CA PRO A 214 -0.91 39.99 11.58
C PRO A 214 -0.33 39.86 12.98
N LYS A 215 0.99 40.05 13.12
CA LYS A 215 1.63 40.08 14.44
C LYS A 215 0.95 41.18 15.24
N VAL A 216 0.18 40.79 16.26
CA VAL A 216 -0.33 41.74 17.25
C VAL A 216 0.90 42.43 17.83
N LYS A 217 1.06 43.74 17.59
CA LYS A 217 2.04 44.54 18.33
C LYS A 217 1.70 44.32 19.80
N ARG A 218 2.63 43.75 20.58
CA ARG A 218 2.44 43.54 22.01
C ARG A 218 2.03 44.89 22.60
N GLY A 219 0.77 44.99 23.01
CA GLY A 219 0.25 46.16 23.70
C GLY A 219 1.10 46.41 24.94
N VAL A 220 1.34 47.69 25.19
CA VAL A 220 2.03 48.25 26.35
C VAL A 220 1.67 47.48 27.63
N PRO A 221 2.64 47.15 28.51
CA PRO A 221 2.34 46.44 29.73
C PRO A 221 1.39 47.29 30.58
N ILE A 222 0.28 46.69 30.98
CA ILE A 222 -0.61 47.27 31.99
C ILE A 222 0.20 47.32 33.29
N SER A 223 0.66 48.51 33.67
CA SER A 223 1.17 48.76 35.00
C SER A 223 0.03 48.63 36.01
N ARG A 224 0.36 48.02 37.15
CA ARG A 224 -0.50 47.69 38.30
C ARG A 224 -1.54 48.74 38.64
#